data_AF-A0A3M6YDD0-F1
#
_entry.id   AF-A0A3M6YDD0-F1
#
_cell.length_a   1.000
_cell.length_b   1.000
_cell.length_c   1.000
_cell.angle_alpha   90.00
_cell.angle_beta   90.00
_cell.angle_gamma   90.00
#
_symmetry.space_group_name_H-M   'P 1'
#
loop_
_entity.id
_entity.type
_entity.pdbx_description
1 polymer ?
#
loop_
_entity_poly.entity_id
_entity_poly.type
_entity_poly.pdbx_seq_one_letter_code
_entity_poly.pdbx_strand_id
1 'polypeptide(L)'
;MKYSRDQRSEMRKRDMSTTQVHETSLNSTQSSSSTAEEASGPIFFWREYEQPYGFLCQWYPSPFVAPQVHPTHVFGCAEQYMMYRKALVLATPSEPDDADSTNAATADAEKGDRENLPNRILSASEPGKQKSLARSVKFSLAQFKEWERIKFDVVLEGSLLKFSQNEELKAKLLATGVLELVEASPTDRTWGIGFAAEFAESCRDEWGSNLLGKALMSVRESLKAEAEAEVDTG
;
A
#
# COMPACT_ATOMS: atom_id res chain seq x y z
N MET A 1 30.21 -1.50 0.49
CA MET A 1 28.99 -1.01 -0.22
C MET A 1 29.31 -0.88 -1.69
N LYS A 2 28.45 -1.40 -2.58
CA LYS A 2 28.70 -1.55 -4.03
C LYS A 2 28.61 -0.24 -4.82
N TYR A 3 27.85 0.74 -4.32
CA TYR A 3 27.62 2.04 -4.97
C TYR A 3 27.87 3.21 -4.00
N SER A 4 28.36 4.32 -4.55
CA SER A 4 28.58 5.59 -3.84
C SER A 4 27.26 6.26 -3.42
N ARG A 5 27.34 7.26 -2.54
CA ARG A 5 26.19 8.03 -2.08
C ARG A 5 25.46 8.73 -3.23
N ASP A 6 26.20 9.26 -4.20
CA ASP A 6 25.63 10.00 -5.32
C ASP A 6 24.93 9.07 -6.31
N GLN A 7 25.55 7.92 -6.63
CA GLN A 7 24.90 6.88 -7.44
C GLN A 7 23.60 6.38 -6.81
N ARG A 8 23.58 6.19 -5.48
CA ARG A 8 22.33 5.84 -4.76
C ARG A 8 21.29 6.95 -4.83
N SER A 9 21.72 8.21 -4.82
CA SER A 9 20.79 9.33 -4.96
C SER A 9 20.18 9.38 -6.35
N GLU A 10 20.91 9.01 -7.40
CA GLU A 10 20.39 8.92 -8.77
C GLU A 10 19.42 7.76 -8.94
N MET A 11 19.73 6.58 -8.38
CA MET A 11 18.86 5.40 -8.44
C MET A 11 17.52 5.58 -7.70
N ARG A 12 17.40 6.63 -6.88
CA ARG A 12 16.17 7.05 -6.20
C ARG A 12 15.40 8.12 -6.96
N LYS A 13 15.98 8.67 -8.03
CA LYS A 13 15.31 9.62 -8.93
C LYS A 13 14.79 8.80 -10.11
N ARG A 14 13.49 8.85 -10.36
CA ARG A 14 12.88 8.26 -11.55
C ARG A 14 12.75 9.38 -12.59
N ASP A 15 13.12 9.10 -13.84
CA ASP A 15 12.80 10.01 -14.94
C ASP A 15 11.30 9.95 -15.19
N MET A 16 10.61 11.09 -15.02
CA MET A 16 9.16 11.22 -15.23
C MET A 16 8.80 11.36 -16.72
N SER A 17 9.77 11.31 -17.64
CA SER A 17 9.57 11.52 -19.08
C SER A 17 9.02 10.32 -19.86
N THR A 18 8.89 9.12 -19.27
CA THR A 18 8.62 7.89 -20.07
C THR A 18 7.14 7.46 -20.11
N THR A 19 6.19 8.36 -19.88
CA THR A 19 4.75 8.02 -19.90
C THR A 19 4.09 8.13 -21.29
N GLN A 20 4.84 8.29 -22.39
CA GLN A 20 4.23 8.34 -23.72
C GLN A 20 5.12 7.73 -24.80
N VAL A 21 4.97 6.42 -25.07
CA VAL A 21 5.00 5.87 -26.44
C VAL A 21 4.57 4.39 -26.43
N HIS A 22 3.30 4.13 -26.74
CA HIS A 22 2.91 3.17 -27.79
C HIS A 22 1.39 3.23 -27.98
N GLU A 23 0.96 4.29 -28.67
CA GLU A 23 -0.31 4.25 -29.38
C GLU A 23 -0.04 4.73 -30.81
N THR A 24 0.24 3.77 -31.69
CA THR A 24 0.05 3.99 -33.12
C THR A 24 -0.07 2.65 -33.85
N SER A 25 -1.28 2.47 -34.39
CA SER A 25 -1.60 1.81 -35.65
C SER A 25 -2.36 0.48 -35.53
N LEU A 26 -3.68 0.62 -35.42
CA LEU A 26 -4.65 -0.37 -35.88
C LEU A 26 -4.62 -0.41 -37.41
N ASN A 27 -4.06 -1.49 -37.97
CA ASN A 27 -4.65 -2.29 -39.05
C ASN A 27 -3.60 -3.27 -39.60
N SER A 28 -3.81 -4.57 -39.35
CA SER A 28 -3.90 -5.58 -40.41
C SER A 28 -4.03 -6.96 -39.76
N THR A 29 -5.03 -7.70 -40.22
CA THR A 29 -5.31 -9.10 -39.94
C THR A 29 -4.07 -9.98 -40.06
N GLN A 30 -3.69 -10.68 -38.99
CA GLN A 30 -3.11 -12.02 -39.09
C GLN A 30 -3.23 -12.78 -37.76
N SER A 31 -3.96 -13.88 -37.84
CA SER A 31 -3.97 -14.96 -36.86
C SER A 31 -2.54 -15.47 -36.68
N SER A 32 -2.01 -15.35 -35.47
CA SER A 32 -0.91 -16.20 -35.02
C SER A 32 -1.03 -16.35 -33.51
N SER A 33 -1.17 -17.60 -33.09
CA SER A 33 -1.07 -18.03 -31.71
C SER A 33 0.32 -17.66 -31.19
N SER A 34 0.44 -16.58 -30.42
CA SER A 34 1.63 -16.32 -29.63
C SER A 34 1.46 -16.99 -28.27
N THR A 35 2.18 -18.08 -28.08
CA THR A 35 2.51 -18.60 -26.75
C THR A 35 3.07 -17.45 -25.92
N ALA A 36 2.40 -17.13 -24.81
CA ALA A 36 2.91 -16.19 -23.84
C ALA A 36 4.29 -16.69 -23.38
N GLU A 37 5.34 -15.95 -23.70
CA GLU A 37 6.60 -16.07 -22.97
C GLU A 37 6.25 -15.86 -21.49
N GLU A 38 6.49 -16.89 -20.66
CA GLU A 38 6.42 -16.72 -19.21
C GLU A 38 7.36 -15.56 -18.85
N ALA A 39 6.78 -14.44 -18.44
CA ALA A 39 7.55 -13.30 -17.96
C ALA A 39 8.36 -13.74 -16.74
N SER A 40 9.62 -14.07 -16.98
CA SER A 40 10.57 -14.48 -15.94
C SER A 40 11.08 -13.24 -15.22
N GLY A 41 10.37 -12.79 -14.19
CA GLY A 41 10.84 -11.72 -13.32
C GLY A 41 9.80 -11.20 -12.33
N PRO A 42 10.23 -10.45 -11.29
CA PRO A 42 9.32 -9.76 -10.39
C PRO A 42 8.46 -8.71 -11.13
N ILE A 43 7.24 -8.51 -10.65
CA ILE A 43 6.38 -7.40 -11.05
C ILE A 43 6.68 -6.20 -10.17
N PHE A 44 7.22 -5.14 -10.77
CA PHE A 44 7.43 -3.87 -10.09
C PHE A 44 6.22 -2.95 -10.24
N PHE A 45 5.79 -2.33 -9.14
CA PHE A 45 4.71 -1.34 -9.11
C PHE A 45 5.02 -0.23 -8.09
N TRP A 46 4.42 0.95 -8.22
CA TRP A 46 4.57 2.03 -7.23
C TRP A 46 3.37 2.95 -7.18
N ARG A 47 2.99 3.55 -8.32
CA ARG A 47 1.93 4.56 -8.36
C ARG A 47 0.63 4.02 -8.91
N GLU A 48 -0.47 4.53 -8.41
CA GLU A 48 -1.83 4.12 -8.73
C GLU A 48 -2.20 4.27 -10.22
N TYR A 49 -1.58 5.22 -10.90
CA TYR A 49 -1.82 5.48 -12.31
C TYR A 49 -0.86 4.75 -13.26
N GLU A 50 0.17 4.08 -12.74
CA GLU A 50 1.11 3.34 -13.58
C GLU A 50 0.42 2.10 -14.15
N GLN A 51 0.49 1.91 -15.46
CA GLN A 51 -0.04 0.72 -16.11
C GLN A 51 1.09 -0.29 -16.39
N PRO A 52 0.81 -1.60 -16.36
CA PRO A 52 -0.48 -2.23 -16.06
C PRO A 52 -0.73 -2.50 -14.57
N TYR A 53 0.23 -2.21 -13.68
CA TYR A 53 0.26 -2.74 -12.31
C TYR A 53 -0.13 -1.76 -11.19
N GLY A 54 -0.59 -0.56 -11.52
CA GLY A 54 -0.97 0.47 -10.55
C GLY A 54 -2.09 0.03 -9.60
N PHE A 55 -2.89 -0.96 -9.99
CA PHE A 55 -3.92 -1.56 -9.14
C PHE A 55 -3.35 -2.24 -7.87
N LEU A 56 -2.07 -2.59 -7.85
CA LEU A 56 -1.37 -3.12 -6.68
C LEU A 56 -1.05 -2.03 -5.64
N CYS A 57 -1.00 -0.76 -6.06
CA CYS A 57 -0.77 0.37 -5.17
C CYS A 57 -1.93 0.54 -4.15
N GLN A 58 -1.60 0.93 -2.91
CA GLN A 58 -2.61 1.22 -1.89
C GLN A 58 -3.48 2.44 -2.21
N TRP A 59 -2.97 3.35 -3.04
CA TRP A 59 -3.66 4.60 -3.42
C TRP A 59 -4.63 4.39 -4.59
N TYR A 60 -4.61 3.21 -5.22
CA TYR A 60 -5.53 2.89 -6.30
C TYR A 60 -6.98 2.96 -5.82
N PRO A 61 -7.86 3.72 -6.50
CA PRO A 61 -9.29 3.78 -6.16
C PRO A 61 -9.92 2.39 -6.24
N SER A 62 -10.35 1.88 -5.09
CA SER A 62 -10.92 0.54 -4.96
C SER A 62 -11.84 0.54 -3.74
N PRO A 63 -13.11 0.93 -3.89
CA PRO A 63 -14.04 1.01 -2.78
C PRO A 63 -14.24 -0.36 -2.10
N PHE A 64 -14.26 -0.38 -0.77
CA PHE A 64 -14.63 -1.57 0.02
C PHE A 64 -15.17 -1.18 1.40
N VAL A 65 -15.89 -2.11 2.03
CA VAL A 65 -16.37 -1.96 3.42
C VAL A 65 -15.59 -2.84 4.39
N ALA A 66 -15.53 -2.42 5.65
CA ALA A 66 -14.96 -3.21 6.74
C ALA A 66 -15.83 -3.06 8.01
N PRO A 67 -17.00 -3.72 8.08
CA PRO A 67 -17.97 -3.52 9.17
C PRO A 67 -17.41 -3.78 10.58
N GLN A 68 -16.42 -4.67 10.70
CA GLN A 68 -15.70 -4.97 11.94
C GLN A 68 -14.78 -3.83 12.40
N VAL A 69 -14.44 -2.90 11.51
CA VAL A 69 -13.59 -1.72 11.78
C VAL A 69 -14.43 -0.45 11.86
N HIS A 70 -15.35 -0.25 10.91
CA HIS A 70 -16.30 0.85 10.92
C HIS A 70 -17.63 0.38 10.32
N PRO A 71 -18.77 0.54 11.01
CA PRO A 71 -20.01 -0.16 10.67
C PRO A 71 -20.60 0.22 9.29
N THR A 72 -20.39 1.46 8.85
CA THR A 72 -21.07 2.01 7.66
C THR A 72 -20.16 2.70 6.65
N HIS A 73 -18.85 2.78 6.90
CA HIS A 73 -17.97 3.58 6.05
C HIS A 73 -17.49 2.74 4.87
N VAL A 74 -17.54 3.33 3.68
CA VAL A 74 -16.92 2.78 2.47
C VAL A 74 -15.56 3.46 2.31
N PHE A 75 -14.49 2.69 2.47
CA PHE A 75 -13.13 3.18 2.25
C PHE A 75 -12.89 3.28 0.75
N GLY A 76 -12.43 4.44 0.27
CA GLY A 76 -12.19 4.68 -1.16
C GLY A 76 -10.95 3.97 -1.71
N CYS A 77 -9.97 3.66 -0.85
CA CYS A 77 -8.77 2.90 -1.18
C CYS A 77 -8.16 2.28 0.09
N ALA A 78 -7.16 1.41 -0.09
CA ALA A 78 -6.48 0.75 1.02
C ALA A 78 -5.67 1.72 1.91
N GLU A 79 -5.12 2.82 1.35
CA GLU A 79 -4.43 3.83 2.16
C GLU A 79 -5.39 4.53 3.14
N GLN A 80 -6.63 4.85 2.73
CA GLN A 80 -7.61 5.46 3.64
C GLN A 80 -7.89 4.54 4.84
N TYR A 81 -8.08 3.26 4.57
CA TYR A 81 -8.29 2.24 5.60
C TYR A 81 -7.09 2.14 6.54
N MET A 82 -5.87 2.06 6.00
CA MET A 82 -4.63 2.02 6.79
C MET A 82 -4.47 3.27 7.65
N MET A 83 -4.73 4.46 7.10
CA MET A 83 -4.63 5.73 7.83
C MET A 83 -5.71 5.86 8.91
N TYR A 84 -6.92 5.37 8.65
CA TYR A 84 -7.98 5.30 9.66
C TYR A 84 -7.60 4.39 10.83
N ARG A 85 -7.13 3.17 10.54
CA ARG A 85 -6.63 2.23 11.56
C ARG A 85 -5.48 2.81 12.36
N LYS A 86 -4.55 3.51 11.69
CA LYS A 86 -3.46 4.24 12.35
C LYS A 86 -3.98 5.34 13.28
N ALA A 87 -4.98 6.10 12.85
CA ALA A 87 -5.58 7.15 13.66
C ALA A 87 -6.32 6.62 14.89
N LEU A 88 -6.93 5.44 14.81
CA LEU A 88 -7.49 4.78 16.00
C LEU A 88 -6.42 4.53 17.06
N VAL A 89 -5.22 4.08 16.66
CA VAL A 89 -4.08 3.93 17.58
C VAL A 89 -3.66 5.28 18.15
N LEU A 90 -3.57 6.32 17.32
CA LEU A 90 -3.19 7.67 17.77
C LEU A 90 -4.22 8.32 18.71
N ALA A 91 -5.49 7.96 18.58
CA ALA A 91 -6.59 8.41 19.42
C ALA A 91 -6.68 7.68 20.77
N THR A 92 -5.93 6.58 20.95
CA THR A 92 -5.85 5.93 22.27
C THR A 92 -5.21 6.87 23.30
N PRO A 93 -5.78 7.01 24.51
CA PRO A 93 -5.15 7.76 25.58
C PRO A 93 -3.74 7.25 25.84
N SER A 94 -2.78 8.17 25.98
CA SER A 94 -1.43 7.83 26.44
C SER A 94 -1.44 7.66 27.96
N GLU A 95 -0.68 6.70 28.47
CA GLU A 95 -0.44 6.56 29.92
C GLU A 95 0.17 7.86 30.48
N PRO A 96 -0.12 8.23 31.75
CA PRO A 96 0.31 9.50 32.34
C PRO A 96 1.83 9.73 32.38
N ASP A 97 2.63 8.66 32.30
CA ASP A 97 4.08 8.70 32.47
C ASP A 97 4.85 9.26 31.25
N ASP A 98 4.19 9.47 30.11
CA ASP A 98 4.78 10.06 28.88
C ASP A 98 4.54 11.59 28.76
N ALA A 99 3.84 12.21 29.72
CA ALA A 99 3.50 13.63 29.65
C ALA A 99 4.66 14.50 30.17
N ASP A 100 5.47 15.03 29.23
CA ASP A 100 6.26 16.23 29.52
C ASP A 100 5.29 17.36 29.92
N SER A 101 5.52 17.91 31.11
CA SER A 101 4.65 18.85 31.80
C SER A 101 4.45 20.12 30.95
N THR A 102 3.42 20.10 30.11
CA THR A 102 2.97 21.27 29.37
C THR A 102 1.57 21.67 29.84
N ASN A 103 1.31 22.96 29.72
CA ASN A 103 0.17 23.69 30.27
C ASN A 103 -1.17 22.96 29.99
N ALA A 104 -2.04 22.82 31.00
CA ALA A 104 -3.26 22.00 30.90
C ALA A 104 -4.17 22.39 29.72
N ALA A 105 -4.24 23.68 29.38
CA ALA A 105 -5.05 24.18 28.25
C ALA A 105 -4.50 23.76 26.87
N THR A 106 -3.18 23.59 26.71
CA THR A 106 -2.59 23.10 25.46
C THR A 106 -2.74 21.58 25.35
N ALA A 107 -2.66 20.86 26.47
CA ALA A 107 -2.90 19.42 26.53
C ALA A 107 -4.34 19.05 26.12
N ASP A 108 -5.35 19.82 26.56
CA ASP A 108 -6.75 19.58 26.21
C ASP A 108 -7.04 19.81 24.71
N ALA A 109 -6.45 20.84 24.11
CA ALA A 109 -6.61 21.13 22.68
C ALA A 109 -5.92 20.05 21.81
N GLU A 110 -4.71 19.63 22.18
CA GLU A 110 -4.01 18.54 21.51
C GLU A 110 -4.75 17.21 21.66
N LYS A 111 -5.32 16.93 22.82
CA LYS A 111 -6.17 15.75 23.06
C LYS A 111 -7.38 15.73 22.14
N GLY A 112 -8.12 16.84 22.03
CA GLY A 112 -9.27 16.94 21.13
C GLY A 112 -8.91 16.73 19.65
N ASP A 113 -7.76 17.24 19.20
CA ASP A 113 -7.33 17.04 17.81
C ASP A 113 -7.00 15.57 17.51
N ARG A 114 -6.41 14.87 18.49
CA ARG A 114 -6.08 13.44 18.38
C ARG A 114 -7.32 12.57 18.37
N GLU A 115 -8.26 12.81 19.28
CA GLU A 115 -9.52 12.06 19.36
C GLU A 115 -10.35 12.20 18.08
N ASN A 116 -10.31 13.37 17.43
CA ASN A 116 -11.05 13.62 16.19
C ASN A 116 -10.28 13.22 14.91
N LEU A 117 -9.02 12.80 15.01
CA LEU A 117 -8.20 12.42 13.85
C LEU A 117 -8.86 11.34 12.95
N PRO A 118 -9.47 10.26 13.49
CA PRO A 118 -10.13 9.26 12.65
C PRO A 118 -11.22 9.87 11.76
N ASN A 119 -12.09 10.73 12.29
CA ASN A 119 -13.14 11.39 11.52
C ASN A 119 -12.58 12.32 10.44
N ARG A 120 -11.48 13.03 10.74
CA ARG A 120 -10.79 13.89 9.76
C ARG A 120 -10.23 13.10 8.58
N ILE A 121 -9.74 11.88 8.84
CA ILE A 121 -9.26 10.96 7.78
C ILE A 121 -10.42 10.44 6.95
N LEU A 122 -11.51 9.99 7.58
CA LEU A 122 -12.70 9.52 6.85
C LEU A 122 -13.34 10.61 5.98
N SER A 123 -13.22 11.87 6.41
CA SER A 123 -13.77 13.03 5.69
C SER A 123 -12.87 13.56 4.56
N ALA A 124 -11.62 13.10 4.47
CA ALA A 124 -10.69 13.53 3.42
C ALA A 124 -10.85 12.63 2.18
N SER A 125 -11.03 13.23 0.99
CA SER A 125 -11.19 12.49 -0.28
C SER A 125 -9.87 11.95 -0.83
N GLU A 126 -8.76 12.65 -0.60
CA GLU A 126 -7.47 12.35 -1.24
C GLU A 126 -6.55 11.50 -0.33
N PRO A 127 -5.97 10.39 -0.84
CA PRO A 127 -5.00 9.57 -0.10
C PRO A 127 -3.83 10.37 0.47
N GLY A 128 -3.29 11.33 -0.32
CA GLY A 128 -2.23 12.22 0.14
C GLY A 128 -2.62 13.08 1.34
N LYS A 129 -3.87 13.55 1.40
CA LYS A 129 -4.39 14.34 2.53
C LYS A 129 -4.60 13.46 3.76
N GLN A 130 -5.17 12.28 3.59
CA GLN A 130 -5.35 11.28 4.66
C GLN A 130 -4.01 10.93 5.32
N LYS A 131 -2.99 10.65 4.49
CA LYS A 131 -1.62 10.36 4.94
C LYS A 131 -0.96 11.54 5.64
N SER A 132 -1.17 12.76 5.13
CA SER A 132 -0.66 13.98 5.75
C SER A 132 -1.25 14.20 7.15
N LEU A 133 -2.58 14.05 7.28
CA LEU A 133 -3.27 14.12 8.58
C LEU A 133 -2.72 13.10 9.58
N ALA A 134 -2.57 11.84 9.17
CA ALA A 134 -2.02 10.80 10.04
C ALA A 134 -0.51 10.95 10.35
N ARG A 135 0.19 11.87 9.67
CA ARG A 135 1.60 12.21 9.92
C ARG A 135 1.78 13.46 10.77
N SER A 136 0.78 14.36 10.80
CA SER A 136 0.85 15.59 11.62
C SER A 136 0.79 15.29 13.11
N VAL A 137 0.24 14.13 13.50
CA VAL A 137 0.18 13.68 14.89
C VAL A 137 1.33 12.70 15.19
N LYS A 138 2.06 12.97 16.27
CA LYS A 138 3.16 12.12 16.73
C LYS A 138 2.65 10.96 17.60
N PHE A 139 3.28 9.81 17.46
CA PHE A 139 3.07 8.69 18.37
C PHE A 139 3.73 8.96 19.73
N SER A 140 3.08 8.53 20.82
CA SER A 140 3.79 8.18 22.05
C SER A 140 4.57 6.87 21.85
N LEU A 141 5.45 6.52 22.78
CA LEU A 141 6.22 5.28 22.68
C LEU A 141 5.31 4.05 22.66
N ALA A 142 4.28 4.03 23.51
CA ALA A 142 3.31 2.94 23.58
C ALA A 142 2.52 2.78 22.26
N GLN A 143 2.03 3.89 21.72
CA GLN A 143 1.29 3.89 20.45
C GLN A 143 2.17 3.48 19.27
N PHE A 144 3.44 3.91 19.25
CA PHE A 144 4.40 3.49 18.23
C PHE A 144 4.62 1.97 18.27
N LYS A 145 4.84 1.40 19.46
CA LYS A 145 5.00 -0.05 19.63
C LYS A 145 3.77 -0.82 19.15
N GLU A 146 2.58 -0.34 19.51
CA GLU A 146 1.33 -0.96 19.05
C GLU A 146 1.18 -0.87 17.53
N TRP A 147 1.45 0.31 16.94
CA TRP A 147 1.42 0.46 15.50
C TRP A 147 2.42 -0.46 14.79
N GLU A 148 3.66 -0.54 15.27
CA GLU A 148 4.67 -1.44 14.71
C GLU A 148 4.24 -2.91 14.79
N ARG A 149 3.53 -3.30 15.86
CA ARG A 149 2.98 -4.64 16.05
C ARG A 149 1.88 -4.97 15.03
N ILE A 150 0.96 -4.04 14.75
CA ILE A 150 -0.25 -4.34 13.96
C ILE A 150 -0.21 -3.89 12.51
N LYS A 151 0.72 -2.99 12.12
CA LYS A 151 0.67 -2.32 10.80
C LYS A 151 0.64 -3.30 9.62
N PHE A 152 1.32 -4.44 9.74
CA PHE A 152 1.35 -5.46 8.70
C PHE A 152 -0.03 -6.09 8.54
N ASP A 153 -0.63 -6.54 9.65
CA ASP A 153 -1.97 -7.15 9.66
C ASP A 153 -3.03 -6.17 9.16
N VAL A 154 -2.91 -4.88 9.50
CA VAL A 154 -3.79 -3.82 8.97
C VAL A 154 -3.70 -3.74 7.45
N VAL A 155 -2.51 -3.73 6.86
CA VAL A 155 -2.35 -3.67 5.40
C VAL A 155 -2.78 -4.97 4.74
N LEU A 156 -2.52 -6.12 5.37
CA LEU A 156 -2.98 -7.42 4.91
C LEU A 156 -4.51 -7.48 4.86
N GLU A 157 -5.19 -7.11 5.94
CA GLU A 157 -6.65 -7.07 6.06
C GLU A 157 -7.27 -6.10 5.04
N GLY A 158 -6.75 -4.87 4.96
CA GLY A 158 -7.23 -3.88 3.99
C GLY A 158 -7.02 -4.32 2.54
N SER A 159 -5.90 -5.00 2.24
CA SER A 159 -5.64 -5.57 0.92
C SER A 159 -6.59 -6.73 0.62
N LEU A 160 -6.82 -7.63 1.58
CA LEU A 160 -7.77 -8.72 1.42
C LEU A 160 -9.17 -8.19 1.12
N LEU A 161 -9.68 -7.24 1.90
CA LEU A 161 -11.00 -6.63 1.69
C LEU A 161 -11.09 -5.90 0.34
N LYS A 162 -10.04 -5.17 -0.05
CA LYS A 162 -9.94 -4.55 -1.36
C LYS A 162 -10.12 -5.58 -2.47
N PHE A 163 -9.34 -6.65 -2.46
CA PHE A 163 -9.33 -7.61 -3.55
C PHE A 163 -10.53 -8.57 -3.51
N SER A 164 -11.02 -8.96 -2.34
CA SER A 164 -12.19 -9.86 -2.24
C SER A 164 -13.52 -9.19 -2.62
N GLN A 165 -13.64 -7.87 -2.49
CA GLN A 165 -14.86 -7.12 -2.82
C GLN A 165 -14.84 -6.50 -4.22
N ASN A 166 -13.71 -6.58 -4.94
CA ASN A 166 -13.55 -6.00 -6.28
C ASN A 166 -13.13 -7.10 -7.27
N GLU A 167 -14.09 -7.77 -7.91
CA GLU A 167 -13.86 -8.95 -8.76
C GLU A 167 -12.84 -8.72 -9.89
N GLU A 168 -12.87 -7.56 -10.54
CA GLU A 168 -11.88 -7.23 -11.58
C GLU A 168 -10.46 -7.16 -11.00
N LEU A 169 -10.32 -6.55 -9.82
CA LEU A 169 -9.02 -6.45 -9.14
C LEU A 169 -8.57 -7.81 -8.61
N LYS A 170 -9.50 -8.62 -8.08
CA LYS A 170 -9.27 -10.02 -7.68
C LYS A 170 -8.64 -10.80 -8.82
N ALA A 171 -9.29 -10.77 -10.00
CA ALA A 171 -8.81 -11.45 -11.20
C ALA A 171 -7.43 -10.94 -11.61
N LYS A 172 -7.19 -9.62 -11.60
CA LYS A 172 -5.87 -9.03 -11.91
C LYS A 172 -4.79 -9.47 -10.92
N LEU A 173 -5.09 -9.56 -9.62
CA LEU A 173 -4.13 -10.05 -8.61
C LEU A 173 -3.82 -11.54 -8.83
N LEU A 174 -4.83 -12.39 -9.04
CA LEU A 174 -4.63 -13.81 -9.30
C LEU A 174 -3.84 -14.05 -10.59
N ALA A 175 -4.07 -13.23 -11.63
CA ALA A 175 -3.34 -13.28 -12.89
C ALA A 175 -1.83 -12.96 -12.76
N THR A 176 -1.38 -12.39 -11.63
CA THR A 176 0.06 -12.26 -11.35
C THR A 176 0.76 -13.60 -11.11
N GLY A 177 -0.02 -14.69 -11.00
CA GLY A 177 0.49 -16.06 -10.90
C GLY A 177 1.34 -16.24 -9.65
N VAL A 178 2.57 -16.74 -9.82
CA VAL A 178 3.53 -16.94 -8.74
C VAL A 178 4.60 -15.85 -8.67
N LEU A 179 4.51 -14.83 -9.52
CA LEU A 179 5.53 -13.80 -9.63
C LEU A 179 5.65 -12.99 -8.33
N GLU A 180 6.88 -12.60 -7.99
CA GLU A 180 7.17 -11.74 -6.85
C GLU A 180 6.61 -10.33 -7.11
N LEU A 181 5.81 -9.81 -6.19
CA LEU A 181 5.25 -8.46 -6.29
C LEU A 181 6.15 -7.49 -5.51
N VAL A 182 6.62 -6.43 -6.16
CA VAL A 182 7.61 -5.51 -5.59
C VAL A 182 7.16 -4.06 -5.69
N GLU A 183 6.93 -3.44 -4.54
CA GLU A 183 6.65 -2.01 -4.43
C GLU A 183 7.96 -1.22 -4.63
N ALA A 184 8.19 -0.77 -5.87
CA ALA A 184 9.36 -0.02 -6.35
C ALA A 184 9.32 1.47 -5.99
N SER A 185 8.85 1.78 -4.78
CA SER A 185 8.92 3.14 -4.24
C SER A 185 10.39 3.51 -3.98
N PRO A 186 10.92 4.59 -4.57
CA PRO A 186 12.32 4.99 -4.41
C PRO A 186 12.65 5.56 -3.03
N THR A 187 11.63 5.88 -2.23
CA THR A 187 11.81 6.55 -0.93
C THR A 187 11.27 5.73 0.23
N ASP A 188 10.33 4.82 0.00
CA ASP A 188 9.79 3.95 1.05
C ASP A 188 10.59 2.65 1.11
N ARG A 189 11.33 2.45 2.22
CA ARG A 189 12.09 1.23 2.50
C ARG A 189 11.37 0.26 3.44
N THR A 190 10.19 0.62 3.93
CA THR A 190 9.40 -0.24 4.82
C THR A 190 8.36 -0.99 3.99
N TRP A 191 7.51 -0.25 3.29
CA TRP A 191 6.48 -0.83 2.43
C TRP A 191 7.02 -1.17 1.05
N GLY A 192 7.99 -0.41 0.57
CA GLY A 192 8.70 -0.65 -0.69
C GLY A 192 10.17 -1.05 -0.52
N ILE A 193 10.88 -1.08 -1.65
CA ILE A 193 12.30 -1.46 -1.72
C ILE A 193 13.27 -0.28 -1.61
N GLY A 194 12.80 0.97 -1.71
CA GLY A 194 13.65 2.16 -1.65
C GLY A 194 14.51 2.41 -2.89
N PHE A 195 14.10 1.85 -4.03
CA PHE A 195 14.71 2.04 -5.35
C PHE A 195 13.63 2.08 -6.42
N ALA A 196 13.87 2.84 -7.49
CA ALA A 196 13.01 2.78 -8.67
C ALA A 196 13.19 1.43 -9.40
N ALA A 197 12.16 1.00 -10.13
CA ALA A 197 12.11 -0.33 -10.75
C ALA A 197 13.30 -0.60 -11.67
N GLU A 198 13.79 0.44 -12.35
CA GLU A 198 14.88 0.36 -13.33
C GLU A 198 16.22 -0.07 -12.70
N PHE A 199 16.37 0.13 -11.39
CA PHE A 199 17.58 -0.20 -10.64
C PHE A 199 17.39 -1.34 -9.64
N ALA A 200 16.16 -1.81 -9.45
CA ALA A 200 15.78 -2.71 -8.37
C ALA A 200 16.63 -3.98 -8.37
N GLU A 201 16.69 -4.70 -9.48
CA GLU A 201 17.45 -5.96 -9.59
C GLU A 201 18.95 -5.79 -9.32
N SER A 202 19.54 -4.67 -9.73
CA SER A 202 20.98 -4.41 -9.52
C SER A 202 21.36 -4.21 -8.04
N CYS A 203 20.37 -3.91 -7.20
CA CYS A 203 20.50 -3.51 -5.80
C CYS A 203 19.69 -4.41 -4.85
N ARG A 204 19.38 -5.67 -5.25
CA ARG A 204 18.52 -6.59 -4.49
C ARG A 204 18.94 -6.80 -3.04
N ASP A 205 20.25 -6.94 -2.79
CA ASP A 205 20.82 -7.09 -1.44
C ASP A 205 20.64 -5.84 -0.55
N GLU A 206 20.28 -4.70 -1.15
CA GLU A 206 20.10 -3.43 -0.46
C GLU A 206 18.64 -3.01 -0.35
N TRP A 207 17.70 -3.85 -0.76
CA TRP A 207 16.27 -3.54 -0.73
C TRP A 207 15.78 -3.21 0.68
N GLY A 208 14.74 -2.38 0.72
CA GLY A 208 13.84 -2.28 1.85
C GLY A 208 13.05 -3.57 2.09
N SER A 209 12.13 -3.53 3.04
CA SER A 209 11.42 -4.72 3.50
C SER A 209 10.36 -5.23 2.52
N ASN A 210 9.92 -4.41 1.55
CA ASN A 210 8.86 -4.73 0.59
C ASN A 210 7.61 -5.32 1.27
N LEU A 211 7.18 -4.74 2.41
CA LEU A 211 6.06 -5.30 3.18
C LEU A 211 4.74 -5.29 2.39
N LEU A 212 4.54 -4.33 1.48
CA LEU A 212 3.33 -4.28 0.66
C LEU A 212 3.29 -5.45 -0.32
N GLY A 213 4.38 -5.70 -1.04
CA GLY A 213 4.49 -6.86 -1.92
C GLY A 213 4.21 -8.18 -1.21
N LYS A 214 4.79 -8.37 -0.01
CA LYS A 214 4.55 -9.54 0.85
C LYS A 214 3.09 -9.70 1.27
N ALA A 215 2.43 -8.60 1.67
CA ALA A 215 1.02 -8.61 2.01
C ALA A 215 0.15 -9.00 0.80
N LEU A 216 0.41 -8.43 -0.38
CA LEU A 216 -0.33 -8.73 -1.61
C LEU A 216 -0.18 -10.18 -2.05
N MET A 217 1.04 -10.73 -1.98
CA MET A 217 1.27 -12.15 -2.27
C MET A 217 0.55 -13.06 -1.27
N SER A 218 0.53 -12.69 0.01
CA SER A 218 -0.23 -13.45 1.02
C SER A 218 -1.75 -13.43 0.73
N VAL A 219 -2.29 -12.26 0.35
CA VAL A 219 -3.70 -12.12 -0.06
C VAL A 219 -3.99 -12.95 -1.31
N ARG A 220 -3.09 -12.97 -2.29
CA ARG A 220 -3.22 -13.78 -3.51
C ARG A 220 -3.37 -15.26 -3.17
N GLU A 221 -2.53 -15.79 -2.27
CA GLU A 221 -2.62 -17.19 -1.86
C GLU A 221 -3.93 -17.49 -1.10
N SER A 222 -4.38 -16.61 -0.21
CA SER A 222 -5.66 -16.78 0.48
C SER A 222 -6.85 -16.83 -0.48
N LEU A 223 -6.92 -15.88 -1.42
CA LEU A 223 -8.01 -15.80 -2.39
C LEU A 223 -8.01 -16.99 -3.36
N LYS A 224 -6.83 -17.52 -3.68
CA LYS A 224 -6.69 -18.73 -4.49
C LYS A 224 -7.22 -19.96 -3.74
N ALA A 225 -6.87 -20.12 -2.46
CA ALA A 225 -7.35 -21.22 -1.63
C ALA A 225 -8.88 -21.18 -1.43
N GLU A 226 -9.47 -19.99 -1.25
CA GLU A 226 -10.92 -19.81 -1.18
C GLU A 226 -11.61 -20.25 -2.48
N ALA A 227 -11.08 -19.84 -3.64
CA ALA A 227 -11.63 -20.22 -4.94
C ALA A 227 -11.54 -21.73 -5.21
N GLU A 228 -10.45 -22.38 -4.80
CA GLU A 228 -10.29 -23.84 -4.92
C GLU A 228 -11.28 -24.60 -4.01
N ALA A 229 -11.53 -24.10 -2.80
CA ALA A 229 -12.49 -24.70 -1.87
C ALA A 229 -13.95 -24.56 -2.36
N GLU A 230 -14.30 -23.45 -3.01
CA GLU A 230 -15.64 -23.26 -3.59
C GLU A 230 -15.92 -24.28 -4.71
N VAL A 231 -14.91 -24.59 -5.54
CA VAL A 231 -15.03 -25.55 -6.65
C VAL A 231 -15.19 -27.01 -6.17
N ASP A 232 -14.57 -27.39 -5.04
CA ASP A 232 -14.69 -28.75 -4.49
C ASP A 232 -16.05 -29.03 -3.82
N THR A 233 -16.80 -27.98 -3.50
CA THR A 233 -18.10 -28.08 -2.81
C THR A 233 -19.34 -27.97 -3.72
N GLY A 234 -19.15 -27.70 -5.02
CA GLY A 234 -20.21 -27.51 -6.01
C GLY A 234 -20.32 -28.66 -7.02
#